data_AF-A0A6F8Y810-F1
#
_entry.id   AF-A0A6F8Y810-F1
#
_cell.length_a   1.000
_cell.length_b   1.000
_cell.length_c   1.000
_cell.angle_alpha   90.00
_cell.angle_beta   90.00
_cell.angle_gamma   90.00
#
_symmetry.space_group_name_H-M   'P 1'
#
loop_
_entity.id
_entity.type
_entity.pdbx_description
1 polymer ?
#
loop_
_entity_poly.entity_id
_entity_poly.type
_entity_poly.pdbx_seq_one_letter_code
_entity_poly.pdbx_strand_id
1 'polypeptide(L)'
;MALLIAVATLVLLFFAFGSVVLPIKAVLMNLVSIGASFGVVVWVFQDGHLSDLLGFTPTGFIEPSNPILMLAVLFGLATDYEVFLLSRVREEWDRTGDNTASVAHGLARTGRIITAAALLLVIVVAGFATGGIMFIKLIGIGMIVAIVVDATLVRALLVPATMRLLGRWNWWAPAH
;
A
#
# COMPACT_ATOMS: atom_id res chain seq x y z
N MET A 1 14.72 2.83 -11.36
CA MET A 1 13.77 3.60 -10.54
C MET A 1 13.15 2.75 -9.43
N ALA A 2 12.43 1.66 -9.75
CA ALA A 2 11.82 0.78 -8.74
C ALA A 2 12.81 0.24 -7.68
N LEU A 3 13.98 -0.24 -8.10
CA LEU A 3 15.03 -0.71 -7.18
C LEU A 3 15.51 0.40 -6.24
N LEU A 4 15.68 1.62 -6.76
CA LEU A 4 16.16 2.77 -5.98
C LEU A 4 15.12 3.18 -4.94
N ILE A 5 13.83 3.21 -5.32
CA ILE A 5 12.72 3.47 -4.39
C ILE A 5 12.68 2.39 -3.30
N ALA A 6 12.74 1.11 -3.68
CA ALA A 6 12.72 0.00 -2.73
C ALA A 6 13.90 0.06 -1.74
N VAL A 7 15.12 0.30 -2.22
CA VAL A 7 16.31 0.42 -1.38
C VAL A 7 16.22 1.64 -0.47
N ALA A 8 15.83 2.81 -0.99
CA ALA A 8 15.69 4.02 -0.19
C ALA A 8 14.68 3.84 0.94
N THR A 9 13.54 3.22 0.65
CA THR A 9 12.51 2.92 1.65
C THR A 9 12.99 1.88 2.64
N LEU A 10 13.72 0.85 2.21
CA LEU A 10 14.27 -0.15 3.11
C LEU A 10 15.24 0.48 4.11
N VAL A 11 16.10 1.38 3.65
CA VAL A 11 17.02 2.15 4.50
C VAL A 11 16.25 3.05 5.47
N LEU A 12 15.26 3.79 4.98
CA LEU A 12 14.47 4.71 5.81
C LEU A 12 13.70 3.96 6.91
N LEU A 13 13.05 2.86 6.55
CA LEU A 13 12.31 2.00 7.49
C LEU A 13 13.25 1.30 8.48
N PHE A 14 14.45 0.89 8.04
CA PHE A 14 15.46 0.31 8.92
C PHE A 14 15.85 1.31 10.02
N PHE A 15 16.10 2.56 9.67
CA PHE A 15 16.39 3.61 10.66
C PHE A 15 15.19 3.96 11.54
N ALA A 16 13.97 3.93 11.00
CA ALA A 16 12.76 4.28 11.75
C ALA A 16 12.37 3.22 12.80
N PHE A 17 12.56 1.94 12.48
CA PHE A 17 12.07 0.83 13.32
C PHE A 17 13.15 -0.02 13.97
N GLY A 18 14.42 0.15 13.55
CA GLY A 18 15.55 -0.62 14.06
C GLY A 18 15.45 -2.12 13.77
N SER A 19 14.63 -2.54 12.80
CA SER A 19 14.52 -3.94 12.39
C SER A 19 14.74 -4.08 10.89
N VAL A 20 15.34 -5.19 10.46
CA VAL A 20 15.52 -5.55 9.05
C VAL A 20 14.29 -6.28 8.49
N VAL A 21 13.55 -7.00 9.34
CA VAL A 21 12.41 -7.83 8.93
C VAL A 21 11.19 -6.96 8.60
N LEU A 22 10.96 -5.90 9.38
CA LEU A 22 9.84 -4.97 9.15
C LEU A 22 9.91 -4.25 7.79
N PRO A 23 11.05 -3.64 7.38
CA PRO A 23 11.20 -3.04 6.07
C PRO A 23 10.97 -4.01 4.91
N ILE A 24 11.52 -5.23 5.00
CA ILE A 24 11.38 -6.23 3.93
C ILE A 24 9.91 -6.64 3.80
N LYS A 25 9.25 -6.93 4.91
CA LYS A 25 7.83 -7.22 4.93
C LYS A 25 7.03 -6.08 4.31
N ALA A 26 7.33 -4.84 4.68
CA ALA A 26 6.63 -3.67 4.18
C ALA A 26 6.70 -3.55 2.66
N VAL A 27 7.90 -3.69 2.11
CA VAL A 27 8.08 -3.72 0.65
C VAL A 27 7.29 -4.85 0.00
N LEU A 28 7.27 -6.06 0.58
CA LEU A 28 6.50 -7.19 0.05
C LEU A 28 4.99 -6.91 0.08
N MET A 29 4.48 -6.31 1.16
CA MET A 29 3.07 -5.94 1.28
C MET A 29 2.68 -4.90 0.23
N ASN A 30 3.50 -3.87 0.05
CA ASN A 30 3.30 -2.85 -0.97
C ASN A 30 3.24 -3.46 -2.38
N LEU A 31 4.10 -4.43 -2.68
CA LEU A 31 4.10 -5.11 -3.97
C LEU A 31 2.79 -5.86 -4.25
N VAL A 32 2.10 -6.38 -3.24
CA VAL A 32 0.79 -7.03 -3.40
C VAL A 32 -0.27 -6.02 -3.87
N SER A 33 -0.40 -4.89 -3.17
CA SER A 33 -1.37 -3.84 -3.51
C SER A 33 -1.09 -3.21 -4.88
N ILE A 34 0.19 -2.92 -5.15
CA ILE A 34 0.66 -2.36 -6.42
C ILE A 34 0.43 -3.35 -7.56
N GLY A 35 0.77 -4.63 -7.35
CA GLY A 35 0.57 -5.70 -8.33
C GLY A 35 -0.91 -5.88 -8.67
N ALA A 36 -1.79 -5.88 -7.67
CA ALA A 36 -3.24 -5.93 -7.87
C ALA A 36 -3.75 -4.73 -8.68
N SER A 37 -3.28 -3.52 -8.36
CA SER A 37 -3.61 -2.31 -9.11
C SER A 37 -3.17 -2.39 -10.57
N PHE A 38 -1.93 -2.83 -10.84
CA PHE A 38 -1.46 -2.99 -12.22
C PHE A 38 -2.26 -4.03 -12.98
N GLY A 39 -2.56 -5.17 -12.36
CA GLY A 39 -3.39 -6.21 -12.96
C GLY A 39 -4.76 -5.68 -13.37
N VAL A 40 -5.43 -4.92 -12.50
CA VAL A 40 -6.73 -4.30 -12.82
C VAL A 40 -6.60 -3.24 -13.91
N VAL A 41 -5.56 -2.40 -13.87
CA VAL A 41 -5.37 -1.38 -14.91
C VAL A 41 -5.12 -1.99 -16.27
N VAL A 42 -4.31 -3.04 -16.38
CA VAL A 42 -4.13 -3.79 -17.63
C VAL A 42 -5.46 -4.38 -18.07
N TRP A 43 -6.16 -5.08 -17.18
CA TRP A 43 -7.43 -5.73 -17.51
C TRP A 43 -8.53 -4.76 -17.96
N VAL A 44 -8.61 -3.56 -17.35
CA VAL A 44 -9.60 -2.53 -17.70
C VAL A 44 -9.18 -1.76 -18.95
N PHE A 45 -7.99 -1.17 -18.95
CA PHE A 45 -7.58 -0.18 -19.96
C PHE A 45 -6.86 -0.78 -21.16
N GLN A 46 -6.09 -1.86 -20.96
CA GLN A 46 -5.39 -2.54 -22.06
C GLN A 46 -6.31 -3.56 -22.73
N ASP A 47 -6.97 -4.41 -21.94
CA ASP A 47 -7.87 -5.46 -22.48
C ASP A 47 -9.29 -4.93 -22.76
N GLY A 48 -9.62 -3.71 -22.31
CA GLY A 48 -10.87 -3.02 -22.64
C GLY A 48 -12.09 -3.45 -21.83
N HIS A 49 -11.94 -4.28 -20.80
CA HIS A 49 -13.06 -4.65 -19.95
C HIS A 49 -13.57 -3.41 -19.19
N LEU A 50 -14.86 -3.07 -19.33
CA LEU A 50 -15.52 -1.84 -18.84
C LEU A 50 -15.33 -0.56 -19.71
N SER A 51 -14.84 -0.67 -20.95
CA SER A 51 -14.77 0.47 -21.88
C SER A 51 -16.11 1.22 -22.04
N ASP A 52 -17.19 0.44 -22.16
CA ASP A 52 -18.54 0.97 -22.40
C ASP A 52 -19.14 1.63 -21.15
N LEU A 53 -18.82 1.11 -19.96
CA LEU A 53 -19.32 1.65 -18.68
C LEU A 53 -18.58 2.92 -18.27
N LEU A 54 -17.28 2.96 -18.52
CA LEU A 54 -16.40 4.07 -18.14
C LEU A 54 -16.28 5.14 -19.25
N GLY A 55 -16.91 4.92 -20.41
CA GLY A 55 -16.92 5.87 -21.52
C GLY A 55 -15.52 6.17 -22.04
N PHE A 56 -14.77 5.15 -22.40
CA PHE A 56 -13.46 5.31 -23.03
C PHE A 56 -13.21 4.36 -24.19
N THR A 57 -12.35 4.79 -25.12
CA THR A 57 -11.87 3.95 -26.22
C THR A 57 -10.59 3.23 -25.79
N PRO A 58 -10.57 1.88 -25.75
CA PRO A 58 -9.35 1.12 -25.48
C PRO A 58 -8.32 1.37 -26.57
N THR A 59 -7.12 1.80 -26.19
CA THR A 59 -6.00 2.01 -27.11
C THR A 59 -5.19 0.73 -27.35
N GLY A 60 -5.43 -0.32 -26.55
CA GLY A 60 -4.70 -1.60 -26.63
C GLY A 60 -3.26 -1.54 -26.11
N PHE A 61 -2.78 -0.37 -25.69
CA PHE A 61 -1.48 -0.18 -25.07
C PHE A 61 -1.57 0.89 -23.98
N ILE A 62 -0.75 0.72 -22.95
CA ILE A 62 -0.56 1.69 -21.88
C ILE A 62 0.78 2.38 -22.10
N GLU A 63 0.80 3.71 -22.13
CA GLU A 63 2.04 4.47 -22.24
C GLU A 63 2.95 4.17 -21.02
N PRO A 64 4.23 3.82 -21.23
CA PRO A 64 5.12 3.43 -20.13
C PRO A 64 5.30 4.46 -19.01
N SER A 65 5.06 5.75 -19.30
CA SER A 65 5.07 6.84 -18.33
C SER A 65 3.99 6.69 -17.25
N ASN A 66 2.81 6.16 -17.60
CA ASN A 66 1.69 6.05 -16.67
C ASN A 66 1.96 5.01 -15.57
N PRO A 67 2.39 3.77 -15.87
CA PRO A 67 2.74 2.80 -14.84
C PRO A 67 3.91 3.24 -13.97
N ILE A 68 4.89 3.96 -14.52
CA ILE A 68 6.02 4.48 -13.76
C ILE A 68 5.56 5.51 -12.72
N LEU A 69 4.69 6.43 -13.13
CA LEU A 69 4.11 7.42 -12.22
C LEU A 69 3.21 6.77 -11.17
N MET A 70 2.35 5.83 -11.58
CA MET A 70 1.53 5.04 -10.66
C MET A 70 2.38 4.32 -9.64
N LEU A 71 3.45 3.64 -10.07
CA LEU A 71 4.35 2.94 -9.16
C LEU A 71 4.91 3.91 -8.11
N ALA A 72 5.38 5.09 -8.53
CA ALA A 72 5.94 6.07 -7.60
C ALA A 72 4.89 6.57 -6.58
N VAL A 73 3.69 6.94 -7.05
CA VAL A 73 2.62 7.47 -6.19
C VAL A 73 2.09 6.39 -5.24
N LEU A 74 1.78 5.21 -5.76
CA LEU A 74 1.25 4.09 -4.98
C LEU A 74 2.25 3.60 -3.93
N PHE A 75 3.52 3.52 -4.31
CA PHE A 75 4.56 3.09 -3.39
C PHE A 75 4.74 4.10 -2.26
N GLY A 76 4.74 5.40 -2.56
CA GLY A 76 4.78 6.45 -1.54
C GLY A 76 3.59 6.36 -0.58
N LEU A 77 2.37 6.29 -1.12
CA LEU A 77 1.15 6.20 -0.33
C LEU A 77 1.11 4.96 0.58
N ALA A 78 1.46 3.79 0.03
CA ALA A 78 1.45 2.54 0.79
C ALA A 78 2.51 2.56 1.91
N THR A 79 3.69 3.11 1.62
CA THR A 79 4.76 3.31 2.60
C THR A 79 4.32 4.21 3.74
N ASP A 80 3.71 5.37 3.46
CA ASP A 80 3.28 6.32 4.49
C ASP A 80 2.30 5.68 5.49
N TYR A 81 1.31 4.96 4.98
CA TYR A 81 0.34 4.30 5.83
C TYR A 81 0.98 3.15 6.62
N GLU A 82 1.89 2.39 6.03
CA GLU A 82 2.56 1.29 6.73
C GLU A 82 3.48 1.80 7.84
N VAL A 83 4.24 2.87 7.58
CA VAL A 83 5.04 3.56 8.60
C VAL A 83 4.17 4.01 9.76
N PHE A 84 3.02 4.64 9.48
CA PHE A 84 2.10 5.11 10.50
C PHE A 84 1.58 3.96 11.39
N LEU A 85 1.19 2.83 10.78
CA LEU A 85 0.73 1.66 11.50
C LEU A 85 1.85 1.02 12.34
N LEU A 86 3.02 0.78 11.72
CA LEU A 86 4.15 0.13 12.36
C LEU A 86 4.73 0.96 13.49
N SER A 87 4.77 2.29 13.36
CA SER A 87 5.17 3.21 14.42
C SER A 87 4.28 3.05 15.64
N ARG A 88 2.96 2.93 15.43
CA ARG A 88 2.03 2.73 16.54
C ARG A 88 2.15 1.36 17.20
N VAL A 89 2.39 0.32 16.42
CA VAL A 89 2.64 -1.03 16.96
C VAL A 89 3.96 -1.05 17.74
N ARG A 90 5.00 -0.37 17.25
CA ARG A 90 6.32 -0.26 17.91
C ARG A 90 6.21 0.43 19.26
N GLU A 91 5.50 1.55 19.33
CA GLU A 91 5.29 2.26 20.61
C GLU A 91 4.61 1.39 21.68
N GLU A 92 3.61 0.59 21.30
CA GLU A 92 2.98 -0.33 22.23
C GLU A 92 3.89 -1.50 22.60
N TRP A 93 4.74 -1.96 21.67
CA TRP A 93 5.75 -2.99 21.95
C TRP A 93 6.81 -2.51 22.94
N ASP A 94 7.34 -1.31 22.74
CA ASP A 94 8.33 -0.72 23.66
C ASP A 94 7.74 -0.53 25.07
N ARG A 95 6.41 -0.38 25.20
CA ARG A 95 5.73 -0.23 26.49
C ARG A 95 5.36 -1.56 27.16
N THR A 96 5.03 -2.61 26.40
CA THR A 96 4.44 -3.86 26.93
C THR A 96 5.29 -5.11 26.72
N GLY A 97 6.13 -5.15 25.68
CA GLY A 97 6.93 -6.32 25.30
C GLY A 97 6.11 -7.53 24.81
N ASP A 98 4.79 -7.40 24.64
CA ASP A 98 3.92 -8.46 24.11
C ASP A 98 3.46 -8.12 22.67
N ASN A 99 4.00 -8.88 21.71
CA ASN A 99 3.82 -8.63 20.28
C ASN A 99 2.37 -8.77 19.88
N THR A 100 1.66 -9.72 20.48
CA THR A 100 0.26 -9.99 20.13
C THR A 100 -0.62 -8.84 20.60
N ALA A 101 -0.42 -8.40 21.84
CA ALA A 101 -1.13 -7.26 22.39
C ALA A 101 -0.78 -5.95 21.66
N SER A 102 0.49 -5.72 21.31
CA SER A 102 0.91 -4.49 20.60
C SER A 102 0.32 -4.40 19.20
N VAL A 103 0.30 -5.51 18.45
CA VAL A 103 -0.31 -5.56 17.12
C VAL A 103 -1.83 -5.35 17.21
N ALA A 104 -2.50 -6.00 18.15
CA ALA A 104 -3.95 -5.83 18.35
C ALA A 104 -4.32 -4.38 18.72
N HIS A 105 -3.62 -3.77 19.67
CA HIS A 105 -3.88 -2.39 20.09
C HIS A 105 -3.51 -1.38 19.01
N GLY A 106 -2.38 -1.57 18.32
CA GLY A 106 -1.96 -0.72 17.21
C GLY A 106 -2.99 -0.71 16.09
N LEU A 107 -3.49 -1.90 15.70
CA LEU A 107 -4.51 -2.03 14.66
C LEU A 107 -5.87 -1.46 15.10
N ALA A 108 -6.29 -1.68 16.35
CA ALA A 108 -7.56 -1.18 16.87
C ALA A 108 -7.62 0.36 16.91
N ARG A 109 -6.53 1.04 17.30
CA ARG A 109 -6.49 2.51 17.32
C ARG A 109 -6.36 3.12 15.92
N THR A 110 -5.52 2.55 15.08
CA THR A 110 -5.19 3.15 13.78
C THR A 110 -6.20 2.76 12.69
N GLY A 111 -6.89 1.62 12.83
CA GLY A 111 -7.79 1.09 11.81
C GLY A 111 -8.89 2.07 11.41
N ARG A 112 -9.58 2.71 12.36
CA ARG A 112 -10.63 3.69 12.06
C ARG A 112 -10.09 4.96 11.36
N ILE A 113 -8.90 5.41 11.75
CA ILE A 113 -8.26 6.60 11.15
C ILE A 113 -7.82 6.30 9.72
N ILE A 114 -7.16 5.15 9.51
CA ILE A 114 -6.66 4.74 8.19
C ILE A 114 -7.82 4.48 7.23
N THR A 115 -8.86 3.77 7.66
CA THR A 115 -10.05 3.52 6.83
C THR A 115 -10.77 4.80 6.46
N ALA A 116 -10.89 5.78 7.37
CA ALA A 116 -11.45 7.08 7.07
C ALA A 116 -10.60 7.85 6.03
N ALA A 117 -9.27 7.85 6.18
CA ALA A 117 -8.37 8.48 5.21
C ALA A 117 -8.45 7.80 3.84
N ALA A 118 -8.48 6.48 3.80
CA ALA A 118 -8.63 5.69 2.57
C ALA A 118 -9.95 6.02 1.86
N LEU A 119 -11.07 6.11 2.59
CA LEU A 119 -12.36 6.50 2.03
C LEU A 119 -12.32 7.91 1.42
N LEU A 120 -11.72 8.88 2.11
CA LEU A 120 -11.58 10.24 1.60
C LEU A 120 -10.76 10.27 0.30
N LEU A 121 -9.65 9.55 0.24
CA LEU A 121 -8.85 9.43 -0.98
C LEU A 121 -9.63 8.77 -2.11
N VAL A 122 -10.34 7.67 -1.84
CA VAL A 122 -11.17 6.99 -2.84
C VAL A 122 -12.23 7.95 -3.40
N ILE A 123 -12.88 8.76 -2.56
CA ILE A 123 -13.88 9.74 -3.01
C ILE A 123 -13.25 10.79 -3.93
N VAL A 124 -12.12 11.38 -3.54
CA VAL A 124 -11.41 12.39 -4.34
C VAL A 124 -10.97 11.81 -5.68
N VAL A 125 -10.39 10.60 -5.65
CA VAL A 125 -9.87 9.93 -6.84
C VAL A 125 -11.01 9.46 -7.76
N ALA A 126 -12.13 9.01 -7.20
CA ALA A 126 -13.32 8.69 -7.98
C ALA A 126 -13.87 9.94 -8.69
N GLY A 127 -13.83 11.10 -8.05
CA GLY A 127 -14.13 12.38 -8.68
C GLY A 127 -13.25 12.64 -9.89
N PHE A 128 -11.94 12.43 -9.78
CA PHE A 128 -11.02 12.56 -10.91
C PHE A 128 -11.30 11.55 -12.04
N ALA A 129 -11.71 10.33 -11.71
CA ALA A 129 -12.07 9.30 -12.70
C ALA A 129 -13.34 9.64 -13.52
N THR A 130 -14.16 10.60 -13.09
CA THR A 130 -15.28 11.12 -13.90
C THR A 130 -14.85 12.09 -15.01
N GLY A 131 -13.61 12.59 -14.95
CA GLY A 131 -13.08 13.51 -15.97
C GLY A 131 -12.88 12.83 -17.33
N GLY A 132 -12.87 13.62 -18.41
CA GLY A 132 -12.71 13.12 -19.78
C GLY A 132 -11.29 12.67 -20.18
N ILE A 133 -10.30 12.84 -19.29
CA ILE A 133 -8.89 12.57 -19.60
C ILE A 133 -8.54 11.13 -19.23
N MET A 134 -8.24 10.32 -20.24
CA MET A 134 -7.87 8.90 -20.10
C MET A 134 -6.77 8.64 -19.07
N PHE A 135 -5.72 9.46 -19.11
CA PHE A 135 -4.62 9.41 -18.18
C PHE A 135 -5.07 9.50 -16.71
N ILE A 136 -5.99 10.43 -16.43
CA ILE A 136 -6.53 10.64 -15.08
C ILE A 136 -7.39 9.47 -14.66
N LYS A 137 -8.23 8.92 -15.56
CA LYS A 137 -9.03 7.72 -15.28
C LYS A 137 -8.16 6.52 -14.93
N LEU A 138 -7.09 6.31 -15.69
CA LEU A 138 -6.17 5.18 -15.52
C LEU A 138 -5.48 5.23 -14.16
N ILE A 139 -4.87 6.37 -13.83
CA ILE A 139 -4.21 6.54 -12.54
C ILE A 139 -5.23 6.48 -11.41
N GLY A 140 -6.42 7.06 -11.61
CA GLY A 140 -7.47 7.08 -10.60
C GLY A 140 -7.97 5.69 -10.24
N ILE A 141 -8.31 4.87 -11.22
CA ILE A 141 -8.73 3.48 -10.99
C ILE A 141 -7.62 2.66 -10.34
N GLY A 142 -6.38 2.80 -10.81
CA GLY A 142 -5.24 2.12 -10.18
C GLY A 142 -5.06 2.49 -8.71
N MET A 143 -5.15 3.78 -8.39
CA MET A 143 -5.09 4.26 -7.01
C MET A 143 -6.23 3.72 -6.14
N ILE A 144 -7.47 3.73 -6.64
CA ILE A 144 -8.62 3.18 -5.89
C ILE A 144 -8.40 1.71 -5.57
N VAL A 145 -7.98 0.91 -6.56
CA VAL A 145 -7.72 -0.53 -6.37
C VAL A 145 -6.62 -0.75 -5.35
N ALA A 146 -5.48 -0.06 -5.49
CA ALA A 146 -4.37 -0.18 -4.57
C ALA A 146 -4.77 0.18 -3.13
N ILE A 147 -5.50 1.29 -2.94
CA ILE A 147 -5.96 1.75 -1.63
C ILE A 147 -6.93 0.74 -1.01
N VAL A 148 -7.88 0.22 -1.79
CA VAL A 148 -8.86 -0.75 -1.29
C VAL A 148 -8.16 -2.05 -0.88
N VAL A 149 -7.28 -2.58 -1.73
CA VAL A 149 -6.50 -3.79 -1.43
C VAL A 149 -5.61 -3.58 -0.21
N ASP A 150 -4.96 -2.43 -0.11
CA ASP A 150 -4.08 -2.11 1.01
C ASP A 150 -4.84 -1.99 2.33
N ALA A 151 -5.93 -1.23 2.35
CA ALA A 151 -6.75 -1.01 3.53
C ALA A 151 -7.46 -2.29 4.02
N THR A 152 -7.80 -3.19 3.10
CA THR A 152 -8.55 -4.42 3.43
C THR A 152 -7.64 -5.65 3.48
N LEU A 153 -7.14 -6.12 2.35
CA LEU A 153 -6.36 -7.36 2.26
C LEU A 153 -5.03 -7.25 2.99
N VAL A 154 -4.28 -6.17 2.76
CA VAL A 154 -2.96 -6.02 3.38
C VAL A 154 -3.11 -5.74 4.87
N ARG A 155 -3.81 -4.68 5.26
CA ARG A 155 -3.85 -4.26 6.68
C ARG A 155 -4.75 -5.08 7.57
N ALA A 156 -5.94 -5.48 7.09
CA ALA A 156 -6.85 -6.23 7.94
C ALA A 156 -6.46 -7.71 8.07
N LEU A 157 -5.73 -8.26 7.09
CA LEU A 157 -5.40 -9.68 7.04
C LEU A 157 -3.89 -9.96 7.02
N LEU A 158 -3.16 -9.53 5.98
CA LEU A 158 -1.77 -9.95 5.78
C LEU A 158 -0.83 -9.40 6.85
N VAL A 159 -0.97 -8.13 7.25
CA VAL A 159 -0.15 -7.49 8.27
C VAL A 159 -0.27 -8.18 9.64
N PRO A 160 -1.47 -8.41 10.22
CA PRO A 160 -1.59 -9.10 11.49
C PRO A 160 -1.20 -10.57 11.40
N ALA A 161 -1.52 -11.26 10.30
CA ALA A 161 -1.12 -12.66 10.11
C ALA A 161 0.40 -12.82 10.08
N THR A 162 1.10 -11.98 9.30
CA THR A 162 2.58 -12.00 9.23
C THR A 162 3.22 -11.59 10.54
N MET A 163 2.68 -10.58 11.23
CA MET A 163 3.18 -10.19 12.56
C MET A 163 3.05 -11.33 13.57
N ARG A 164 1.95 -12.08 13.52
CA ARG A 164 1.74 -13.22 14.41
C ARG A 164 2.66 -14.39 14.08
N LEU A 165 2.87 -14.68 12.81
CA LEU A 165 3.74 -15.77 12.33
C LEU A 165 5.22 -15.53 12.68
N LEU A 166 5.69 -14.29 12.49
CA LEU A 166 7.08 -13.91 12.74
C LEU A 166 7.37 -13.68 14.24
N GLY A 167 6.35 -13.38 15.05
CA GLY A 167 6.48 -13.25 16.50
C GLY A 167 7.60 -12.27 16.91
N ARG A 168 8.56 -12.75 17.72
CA ARG A 168 9.72 -11.96 18.18
C ARG A 168 10.70 -11.61 17.06
N TRP A 169 10.69 -12.33 15.93
CA TRP A 169 11.58 -12.08 14.80
C TRP A 169 11.23 -10.78 14.06
N ASN A 170 10.00 -10.28 14.20
CA ASN A 170 9.64 -8.95 13.69
C ASN A 170 10.51 -7.84 14.26
N TRP A 171 11.04 -8.02 15.46
CA TRP A 171 11.84 -7.00 16.14
C TRP A 171 13.33 -7.30 16.06
N TRP A 172 13.73 -8.28 15.24
CA TRP A 172 15.13 -8.66 15.12
C TRP A 172 15.93 -7.55 14.42
N ALA A 173 17.02 -7.17 15.06
CA ALA A 173 18.05 -6.27 14.57
C ALA A 173 19.39 -7.01 14.67
N PRO A 174 20.18 -7.12 13.59
CA PRO A 174 21.57 -7.54 13.72
C PRO A 174 22.33 -6.40 14.40
N ALA A 175 22.89 -6.71 15.59
CA ALA A 175 23.60 -5.80 16.50
C ALA A 175 22.72 -4.81 17.28
N HIS A 176 21.89 -5.33 18.20
CA HIS A 176 21.64 -4.73 19.52
C HIS A 176 21.19 -5.81 20.52
#